data_AF-A0A7J8CTI4-F1
#
_entry.id   AF-A0A7J8CTI4-F1
#
_cell.length_a   1.000
_cell.length_b   1.000
_cell.length_c   1.000
_cell.angle_alpha   90.00
_cell.angle_beta   90.00
_cell.angle_gamma   90.00
#
_symmetry.space_group_name_H-M   'P 1'
#
loop_
_entity.id
_entity.type
_entity.pdbx_description
1 polymer ?
#
loop_
_entity_poly.entity_id
_entity_poly.type
_entity_poly.pdbx_seq_one_letter_code
_entity_poly.pdbx_strand_id
1 'polypeptide(L)'
;MACEDFKRTKSPAKMAEKAKKIYEEFIQAEAPKEVNIDHFTKDLTAKRLVEPSPSTFDVAQKRVHALMEKDSLPRFLRSEFYQELVQ
;
A
#
# COMPACT_ATOMS: atom_id res chain seq x y z
N MET A 1 2.35 1.78 5.34
CA MET A 1 2.51 3.12 5.96
C MET A 1 2.18 4.25 4.99
N ALA A 2 2.73 4.27 3.77
CA ALA A 2 2.48 5.35 2.81
C ALA A 2 0.99 5.69 2.57
N CYS A 3 0.10 4.68 2.51
CA CYS A 3 -1.35 4.91 2.39
C CYS A 3 -1.96 5.63 3.59
N GLU A 4 -1.50 5.35 4.82
CA GLU A 4 -1.99 6.04 6.03
C GLU A 4 -1.52 7.49 6.07
N ASP A 5 -0.29 7.77 5.63
CA ASP A 5 0.23 9.13 5.50
C ASP A 5 -0.46 9.92 4.38
N PHE A 6 -0.86 9.24 3.32
CA PHE A 6 -1.63 9.79 2.23
C PHE A 6 -3.03 10.22 2.69
N LYS A 7 -3.77 9.35 3.41
CA LYS A 7 -5.11 9.63 3.95
C LYS A 7 -5.18 10.88 4.83
N ARG A 8 -4.11 11.19 5.57
CA ARG A 8 -4.03 12.38 6.42
C ARG A 8 -3.74 13.68 5.66
N THR A 9 -3.48 13.61 4.35
CA THR A 9 -3.13 14.77 3.54
C THR A 9 -4.38 15.60 3.21
N LYS A 10 -4.42 16.86 3.66
CA LYS A 10 -5.57 17.75 3.43
C LYS A 10 -5.46 18.63 2.19
N SER A 11 -4.24 18.93 1.75
CA SER A 11 -3.99 19.79 0.59
C SER A 11 -4.16 18.98 -0.71
N PRO A 12 -5.03 19.39 -1.64
CA PRO A 12 -5.23 18.69 -2.91
C PRO A 12 -3.95 18.56 -3.74
N ALA A 13 -3.15 19.63 -3.81
CA ALA A 13 -1.87 19.63 -4.54
C ALA A 13 -0.87 18.60 -3.95
N LYS A 14 -0.70 18.60 -2.62
CA LYS A 14 0.15 17.61 -1.93
C LYS A 14 -0.40 16.19 -2.06
N MET A 15 -1.73 16.04 -2.10
CA MET A 15 -2.36 14.75 -2.30
C MET A 15 -2.03 14.21 -3.69
N ALA A 16 -2.17 15.01 -4.75
CA ALA A 16 -1.81 14.60 -6.10
C ALA A 16 -0.33 14.19 -6.22
N GLU A 17 0.57 14.99 -5.66
CA GLU A 17 2.01 14.68 -5.65
C GLU A 17 2.31 13.35 -4.93
N LYS A 18 1.73 13.15 -3.74
CA LYS A 18 1.90 11.90 -2.98
C LYS A 18 1.25 10.71 -3.67
N ALA A 19 0.08 10.89 -4.29
CA ALA A 19 -0.58 9.82 -5.03
C ALA A 19 0.31 9.29 -6.15
N LYS A 20 0.91 10.21 -6.92
CA LYS A 20 1.85 9.88 -7.97
C LYS A 20 3.07 9.12 -7.43
N LYS A 21 3.70 9.64 -6.37
CA LYS A 21 4.85 8.99 -5.72
C LYS A 21 4.54 7.57 -5.24
N ILE A 22 3.39 7.37 -4.59
CA ILE A 22 2.97 6.05 -4.11
C ILE A 22 2.75 5.10 -5.28
N TYR A 23 2.13 5.58 -6.37
CA TYR A 23 1.92 4.77 -7.55
C TYR A 23 3.24 4.33 -8.19
N GLU A 24 4.17 5.27 -8.38
CA GLU A 24 5.47 5.01 -9.01
C GLU A 24 6.39 4.11 -8.16
N GLU A 25 6.30 4.20 -6.84
CA GLU A 25 7.15 3.42 -5.93
C GLU A 25 6.60 2.00 -5.67
N PHE A 26 5.27 1.84 -5.62
CA PHE A 26 4.65 0.60 -5.14
C PHE A 26 3.67 -0.08 -6.10
N ILE A 27 3.06 0.62 -7.08
CA ILE A 27 1.92 0.09 -7.84
C ILE A 27 2.22 -0.14 -9.32
N GLN A 28 2.95 0.78 -9.96
CA GLN A 28 3.27 0.65 -11.38
C GLN A 28 4.04 -0.65 -11.67
N ALA A 29 3.91 -1.16 -12.88
CA ALA A 29 4.71 -2.29 -13.30
C ALA A 29 6.20 -1.93 -13.21
N GLU A 30 7.02 -2.85 -12.69
CA GLU A 30 8.46 -2.67 -12.52
C GLU A 30 8.84 -1.58 -11.50
N ALA A 31 7.90 -1.21 -10.62
CA ALA A 31 8.19 -0.30 -9.52
C ALA A 31 9.28 -0.89 -8.59
N PRO A 32 10.18 -0.06 -8.03
CA PRO A 32 11.28 -0.54 -7.19
C PRO A 32 10.80 -1.30 -5.95
N LYS A 33 9.58 -1.05 -5.48
CA LYS A 33 8.94 -1.74 -4.36
C LYS A 33 7.54 -2.25 -4.75
N GLU A 34 7.40 -2.73 -5.99
CA GLU A 34 6.14 -3.23 -6.52
C GLU A 34 5.47 -4.23 -5.57
N VAL A 35 4.23 -3.93 -5.17
CA VAL A 35 3.45 -4.82 -4.32
C VAL A 35 2.68 -5.83 -5.17
N ASN A 36 2.57 -7.06 -4.67
CA ASN A 36 1.84 -8.13 -5.35
C ASN A 36 0.33 -7.91 -5.24
N ILE A 37 -0.27 -7.22 -6.21
CA ILE A 37 -1.72 -7.00 -6.32
C ILE A 37 -2.21 -7.31 -7.74
N ASP A 38 -3.49 -7.67 -7.86
CA ASP A 38 -4.12 -8.08 -9.13
C ASP A 38 -4.26 -6.92 -10.11
N HIS A 39 -4.28 -7.24 -11.42
CA HIS A 39 -4.35 -6.26 -12.51
C HIS A 39 -5.53 -5.31 -12.36
N PHE A 40 -6.69 -5.83 -11.95
CA PHE A 40 -7.89 -5.01 -11.70
C PHE A 40 -7.64 -3.92 -10.65
N THR A 41 -6.95 -4.25 -9.55
CA THR A 41 -6.64 -3.28 -8.51
C THR A 41 -5.65 -2.23 -9.01
N LYS A 42 -4.63 -2.63 -9.79
CA LYS A 42 -3.68 -1.69 -10.40
C LYS A 42 -4.39 -0.69 -11.34
N ASP A 43 -5.25 -1.19 -12.22
CA ASP A 43 -6.03 -0.35 -13.15
C ASP A 43 -6.96 0.61 -12.41
N LEU A 44 -7.64 0.12 -11.37
CA LEU A 44 -8.53 0.93 -10.55
C LEU A 44 -7.76 2.05 -9.86
N THR A 45 -6.59 1.75 -9.28
CA THR A 45 -5.74 2.76 -8.65
C THR A 45 -5.25 3.78 -9.68
N ALA A 46 -4.80 3.35 -10.86
CA ALA A 46 -4.36 4.25 -11.93
C ALA A 46 -5.47 5.24 -12.35
N LYS A 47 -6.72 4.75 -12.52
CA LYS A 47 -7.87 5.61 -12.83
C LYS A 47 -8.16 6.64 -11.74
N ARG A 48 -7.99 6.27 -10.47
CA ARG A 48 -8.21 7.17 -9.32
C ARG A 48 -7.11 8.23 -9.14
N LEU A 49 -5.99 8.12 -9.86
CA LEU A 49 -4.95 9.15 -9.82
C LEU A 49 -5.34 10.45 -10.53
N VAL A 50 -6.37 10.41 -11.40
CA VAL A 50 -6.88 11.61 -12.10
C VAL A 50 -7.47 12.60 -11.10
N GLU A 51 -8.23 12.10 -10.13
CA GLU A 51 -8.78 12.89 -9.03
C GLU A 51 -8.54 12.15 -7.70
N PRO A 52 -7.34 12.31 -7.11
CA PRO A 52 -6.98 11.62 -5.89
C PRO A 52 -7.87 12.07 -4.73
N SER A 53 -8.38 11.09 -4.00
CA SER A 53 -9.10 11.25 -2.74
C SER A 53 -8.48 10.37 -1.66
N PRO A 54 -8.80 10.53 -0.36
CA PRO A 54 -8.26 9.68 0.69
C PRO A 54 -8.43 8.17 0.46
N SER A 55 -9.45 7.76 -0.31
CA SER A 55 -9.74 6.35 -0.64
C SER A 55 -9.05 5.84 -1.91
N THR A 56 -8.18 6.63 -2.55
CA THR A 56 -7.45 6.27 -3.79
C THR A 56 -6.79 4.90 -3.70
N PHE A 57 -6.15 4.61 -2.57
CA PHE A 57 -5.38 3.39 -2.34
C PHE A 57 -6.10 2.34 -1.47
N ASP A 58 -7.36 2.54 -1.08
CA ASP A 58 -8.03 1.65 -0.11
C ASP A 58 -8.09 0.20 -0.58
N VAL A 59 -8.37 -0.03 -1.86
CA VAL A 59 -8.46 -1.39 -2.43
C VAL A 59 -7.08 -2.03 -2.44
N ALA A 60 -6.07 -1.33 -2.96
CA ALA A 60 -4.69 -1.80 -2.98
C ALA A 60 -4.18 -2.10 -1.57
N GLN A 61 -4.39 -1.19 -0.62
CA GLN A 61 -3.98 -1.35 0.76
C GLN A 61 -4.65 -2.56 1.42
N LYS A 62 -5.97 -2.77 1.21
CA LYS A 62 -6.68 -3.95 1.73
C LYS A 62 -6.12 -5.25 1.15
N ARG A 63 -5.79 -5.29 -0.14
CA ARG A 63 -5.17 -6.46 -0.77
C ARG A 63 -3.80 -6.78 -0.15
N VAL A 64 -2.94 -5.77 -0.02
CA VAL A 64 -1.62 -5.94 0.60
C VAL A 64 -1.75 -6.38 2.07
N HIS A 65 -2.67 -5.79 2.82
CA HIS A 65 -2.92 -6.19 4.21
C HIS A 65 -3.33 -7.65 4.33
N ALA A 66 -4.31 -8.07 3.52
CA ALA A 66 -4.77 -9.45 3.51
C ALA A 66 -3.67 -10.45 3.12
N LEU A 67 -2.73 -10.05 2.24
CA LEU A 67 -1.58 -10.88 1.90
C LEU A 67 -0.60 -11.00 3.07
N MET A 68 -0.29 -9.88 3.73
CA MET A 68 0.56 -9.89 4.92
C MET A 68 -0.06 -10.75 6.03
N GLU A 69 -1.35 -10.60 6.31
CA GLU A 69 -2.06 -11.39 7.33
C GLU A 69 -2.05 -12.89 7.03
N LYS A 70 -2.12 -13.29 5.76
CA LYS A 70 -2.16 -14.70 5.36
C LYS A 70 -0.80 -15.38 5.32
N ASP A 71 0.26 -14.62 5.08
CA ASP A 71 1.59 -15.18 4.82
C ASP A 71 2.68 -14.61 5.72
N SER A 72 2.93 -13.30 5.67
CA SER A 72 4.04 -12.69 6.41
C SER A 72 3.83 -12.68 7.92
N LEU A 73 2.60 -12.41 8.39
CA LEU A 73 2.27 -12.32 9.82
C LEU A 73 2.41 -13.67 10.54
N PRO A 74 1.85 -14.80 10.07
CA PRO A 74 2.09 -16.10 10.69
C PRO A 74 3.56 -16.51 10.71
N ARG A 75 4.33 -16.14 9.67
CA ARG A 75 5.79 -16.37 9.64
C ARG A 75 6.52 -15.51 10.66
N PHE A 76 6.15 -14.24 10.79
CA PHE A 76 6.71 -13.33 11.79
C PHE A 76 6.45 -13.81 13.22
N LEU A 77 5.23 -14.24 13.54
CA LEU A 77 4.88 -14.75 14.88
C LEU A 77 5.67 -16.00 15.28
N ARG A 78 6.14 -16.80 14.30
CA ARG A 78 6.99 -17.97 14.53
C ARG A 78 8.49 -17.67 14.48
N SER A 79 8.88 -16.45 14.10
CA SER A 79 10.29 -16.09 13.96
C SER A 79 10.95 -15.89 15.33
N GLU A 80 12.25 -16.19 15.43
CA GLU A 80 13.06 -15.97 16.64
C GLU A 80 12.94 -14.52 17.12
N PHE A 81 12.95 -13.56 16.19
CA PHE A 81 12.79 -12.13 16.50
C PHE A 81 11.53 -11.83 17.32
N TYR A 82 10.39 -12.43 16.97
CA TYR A 82 9.16 -12.23 17.74
C TYR A 82 9.19 -13.01 19.06
N GLN A 83 9.73 -14.23 19.04
CA GLN A 83 9.81 -15.09 20.22
C GLN A 83 10.71 -14.50 21.32
N GLU A 84 11.83 -13.85 20.95
CA GLU A 84 12.71 -13.15 21.89
C GLU A 84 12.06 -11.94 22.56
N LEU A 85 11.10 -11.28 21.90
CA LEU A 85 10.39 -10.11 22.44
C LEU A 85 9.31 -10.47 23.46
N VAL A 86 8.81 -11.71 23.43
CA VAL A 86 7.73 -12.18 24.32
C VAL A 86 8.24 -13.08 25.45
N GLN A 87 9.55 -13.28 25.55
CA GLN A 87 10.24 -13.90 26.69
C GLN A 87 10.53 -12.89 27.79
#